data_AF-A0A9X5CRA1-F1
#
_entry.id   AF-A0A9X5CRA1-F1
#
_cell.length_a   1.000
_cell.length_b   1.000
_cell.length_c   1.000
_cell.angle_alpha   90.00
_cell.angle_beta   90.00
_cell.angle_gamma   90.00
#
_symmetry.space_group_name_H-M   'P 1'
#
loop_
_entity.id
_entity.type
_entity.pdbx_description
1 polymer ?
#
loop_
_entity_poly.entity_id
_entity_poly.type
_entity_poly.pdbx_seq_one_letter_code
_entity_poly.pdbx_strand_id
1 'polypeptide(L)' 'HPRALAEGMEGFGVAEAAAAQGVPVLEVRAVSNPVGPRDRAAWRIGDALAALTEGFGKLAPVLESWNTV' A
#
# COMPACT_ATOMS: atom_id res chain seq x y z
N HIS A 1 5.27 9.75 14.64
CA HIS A 1 3.85 9.55 15.01
C HIS A 1 3.74 8.31 15.89
N PRO A 2 3.26 8.42 17.14
CA PRO A 2 3.25 7.29 18.09
C PRO A 2 2.28 6.16 17.73
N ARG A 3 1.43 6.33 16.70
CA ARG A 3 0.46 5.33 16.22
C ARG A 3 0.70 4.85 14.79
N ALA A 4 1.84 5.20 14.18
CA ALA A 4 2.14 4.75 12.81
C ALA A 4 2.36 3.23 12.79
N LEU A 5 1.66 2.52 11.90
CA LEU A 5 1.76 1.06 11.75
C LEU A 5 2.77 0.64 10.68
N ALA A 6 3.12 1.54 9.76
CA ALA A 6 4.04 1.31 8.66
C ALA A 6 4.75 2.63 8.28
N GLU A 7 5.89 2.51 7.61
CA GLU A 7 6.59 3.63 6.97
C GLU A 7 6.57 3.46 5.44
N GLY A 8 6.56 4.58 4.72
CA GLY A 8 6.55 4.64 3.26
C GLY A 8 7.01 6.02 2.81
N MET A 9 7.65 6.11 1.64
CA MET A 9 8.35 7.33 1.22
C MET A 9 7.56 8.15 0.18
N GLU A 10 6.69 7.51 -0.60
CA GLU A 10 6.06 8.13 -1.78
C GLU A 10 4.54 8.32 -1.64
N GLY A 11 3.87 7.45 -0.87
CA GLY A 11 2.41 7.37 -0.82
C GLY A 11 1.74 8.67 -0.36
N PHE A 12 2.34 9.37 0.60
CA PHE A 12 1.82 10.64 1.10
C PHE A 12 1.78 11.72 0.00
N GLY A 13 2.85 11.84 -0.80
CA GLY A 13 2.90 12.83 -1.88
C GLY A 13 1.85 12.56 -2.97
N VAL A 14 1.62 11.29 -3.30
CA VAL A 14 0.56 10.88 -4.24
C VAL A 14 -0.82 11.23 -3.66
N ALA A 15 -1.05 10.95 -2.38
CA ALA A 15 -2.32 11.24 -1.71
C ALA A 15 -2.62 12.74 -1.64
N GLU A 16 -1.62 13.56 -1.30
CA GLU A 16 -1.74 15.02 -1.28
C GLU A 16 -2.04 15.58 -2.68
N ALA A 17 -1.35 15.09 -3.72
CA ALA A 17 -1.61 15.49 -5.10
C ALA A 17 -3.03 15.11 -5.56
N ALA A 18 -3.48 13.90 -5.23
CA ALA A 18 -4.83 13.43 -5.54
C ALA A 18 -5.91 14.28 -4.85
N ALA A 19 -5.71 14.57 -3.56
CA ALA A 19 -6.59 15.44 -2.79
C ALA A 19 -6.66 16.85 -3.39
N ALA A 20 -5.53 17.43 -3.78
CA ALA A 20 -5.47 18.75 -4.42
C ALA A 20 -6.20 18.82 -5.77
N GLN A 21 -6.34 17.69 -6.47
CA GLN A 21 -7.04 17.58 -7.76
C GLN A 21 -8.47 17.01 -7.62
N GLY A 22 -8.93 16.68 -6.41
CA GLY A 22 -10.24 16.09 -6.18
C GLY A 22 -10.42 14.71 -6.80
N VAL A 23 -9.33 13.96 -7.03
CA VAL A 23 -9.39 12.61 -7.61
C VAL A 23 -9.25 11.54 -6.52
N PRO A 24 -10.01 10.44 -6.57
CA PRO A 24 -9.84 9.32 -5.65
C PRO A 24 -8.46 8.68 -5.79
N VAL A 25 -7.93 8.18 -4.68
CA VAL A 25 -6.67 7.43 -4.65
C VAL A 25 -6.75 6.29 -3.64
N LEU A 26 -6.14 5.17 -4.00
CA LEU A 26 -5.98 3.98 -3.16
C LEU A 26 -4.51 3.55 -3.20
N GLU A 27 -3.94 3.27 -2.04
CA GLU A 27 -2.62 2.66 -1.91
C GLU A 27 -2.76 1.27 -1.30
N VAL A 28 -2.17 0.25 -1.94
CA VAL A 28 -2.09 -1.12 -1.42
C VAL A 28 -0.64 -1.49 -1.22
N ARG A 29 -0.31 -2.00 -0.02
CA ARG A 29 1.06 -2.39 0.35
C ARG A 29 1.06 -3.79 0.96
N ALA A 30 2.09 -4.56 0.64
CA ALA A 30 2.46 -5.75 1.38
C ALA A 30 3.73 -5.46 2.20
N VAL A 31 3.83 -6.05 3.39
CA VAL A 31 4.93 -5.80 4.33
C VAL A 31 5.93 -6.94 4.24
N SER A 32 7.18 -6.64 3.86
CA SER A 32 8.25 -7.64 3.77
C SER A 32 8.98 -7.89 5.09
N ASN A 33 8.96 -6.93 6.01
CA ASN A 33 9.69 -6.97 7.28
C ASN A 33 9.20 -5.88 8.26
N PRO A 34 9.43 -6.05 9.57
CA PRO A 34 9.30 -4.98 10.55
C PRO A 34 10.29 -3.84 10.30
N VAL A 35 9.92 -2.63 10.74
CA VAL A 35 10.82 -1.46 10.82
C VAL A 35 11.79 -1.66 11.99
N GLY A 36 13.05 -1.26 11.82
CA GLY A 36 14.07 -1.39 12.87
C GLY A 36 15.50 -1.45 12.31
N PRO A 37 16.47 -1.94 13.10
CA PRO A 37 17.84 -2.19 12.64
C PRO A 37 17.86 -3.04 11.37
N ARG A 38 18.85 -2.78 10.50
CA ARG A 38 18.90 -3.37 9.17
C ARG A 38 19.31 -4.85 9.21
N ASP A 39 18.33 -5.74 9.37
CA ASP A 39 18.48 -7.18 9.20
C ASP A 39 17.88 -7.63 7.86
N ARG A 40 18.74 -7.84 6.86
CA ARG A 40 18.33 -8.28 5.52
C ARG A 40 17.93 -9.75 5.45
N ALA A 41 18.35 -10.58 6.41
CA ALA A 41 18.01 -12.01 6.39
C ALA A 41 16.53 -12.22 6.77
N ALA A 42 15.96 -11.31 7.57
CA ALA A 42 14.54 -11.30 7.90
C ALA A 42 13.62 -10.82 6.76
N TRP A 43 14.17 -10.33 5.65
CA TRP A 43 13.38 -9.75 4.57
C TRP A 43 12.70 -10.83 3.73
N ARG A 44 11.37 -10.76 3.66
CA ARG A 44 10.54 -11.69 2.88
C ARG A 44 9.97 -10.99 1.65
N ILE A 45 10.87 -10.43 0.82
CA ILE A 45 10.46 -9.63 -0.36
C ILE A 45 9.61 -10.46 -1.33
N GLY A 46 10.03 -11.68 -1.64
CA GLY A 46 9.29 -12.56 -2.56
C GLY A 46 7.86 -12.81 -2.09
N ASP A 47 7.68 -13.13 -0.81
CA ASP A 47 6.35 -13.38 -0.24
C ASP A 47 5.50 -12.12 -0.21
N ALA A 48 6.10 -10.96 0.11
CA ALA A 48 5.39 -9.68 0.09
C ALA A 48 4.92 -9.33 -1.34
N LEU A 49 5.75 -9.53 -2.36
CA LEU A 49 5.37 -9.31 -3.75
C LEU A 49 4.28 -10.29 -4.22
N ALA A 50 4.35 -11.55 -3.80
CA ALA A 50 3.31 -12.55 -4.07
C ALA A 50 1.98 -12.16 -3.42
N ALA A 51 2.00 -11.77 -2.15
CA ALA A 51 0.82 -11.30 -1.43
C ALA A 51 0.25 -10.00 -2.05
N LEU A 52 1.11 -9.09 -2.49
CA LEU A 52 0.70 -7.87 -3.20
C LEU A 52 0.00 -8.21 -4.51
N THR A 53 0.54 -9.16 -5.28
CA THR A 53 -0.06 -9.63 -6.53
C THR A 53 -1.43 -10.24 -6.29
N GLU A 54 -1.55 -11.12 -5.30
CA GLU A 54 -2.82 -11.75 -4.92
C GLU A 54 -3.85 -10.71 -4.46
N GLY A 55 -3.44 -9.79 -3.57
CA GLY A 55 -4.31 -8.74 -3.05
C GLY A 55 -4.78 -7.80 -4.15
N PHE A 56 -3.88 -7.38 -5.04
CA PHE A 56 -4.21 -6.51 -6.16
C PHE A 56 -5.14 -7.20 -7.17
N GLY A 57 -4.94 -8.50 -7.43
CA GLY A 57 -5.83 -9.28 -8.31
C GLY A 57 -7.29 -9.32 -7.85
N LYS A 58 -7.55 -9.08 -6.56
CA LYS A 58 -8.91 -9.00 -6.00
C LYS A 58 -9.56 -7.62 -6.16
N LEU A 59 -8.83 -6.60 -6.62
CA LEU A 59 -9.36 -5.23 -6.73
C LEU A 59 -10.31 -5.03 -7.92
N ALA A 60 -10.09 -5.68 -9.06
CA ALA A 60 -10.90 -5.42 -10.26
C ALA A 60 -12.41 -5.57 -10.01
N PRO A 61 -12.92 -6.67 -9.41
CA PRO A 61 -14.35 -6.78 -9.10
C PRO A 61 -14.86 -5.73 -8.08
N VAL A 62 -13.99 -5.29 -7.16
CA VAL A 62 -14.34 -4.28 -6.15
C VAL A 62 -14.46 -2.90 -6.78
N LEU A 63 -13.55 -2.55 -7.70
CA LEU A 63 -13.59 -1.28 -8.41
C LEU A 63 -14.73 -1.23 -9.43
N GLU A 64 -15.01 -2.34 -10.13
CA GLU A 64 -16.12 -2.43 -11.09
C GLU A 64 -17.50 -2.30 -10.43
N SER A 65 -17.62 -2.74 -9.18
CA SER A 65 -18.87 -2.62 -8.40
C SER A 65 -18.98 -1.32 -7.61
N TRP A 66 -17.98 -0.43 -7.69
CA TRP A 66 -17.96 0.83 -6.96
C TRP A 66 -18.89 1.85 -7.63
N ASN A 67 -20.04 2.09 -7.00
CA ASN A 67 -20.98 3.11 -7.43
C ASN A 67 -20.75 4.41 -6.63
N THR A 68 -20.36 5.49 -7.29
CA THR A 68 -20.34 6.82 -6.68
C THR A 68 -21.77 7.32 -6.61
N VAL A 69 -22.36 7.27 -5.42
CA VAL A 69 -23.65 7.92 -5.13
C VAL A 69 -23.56 9.41 -5.38
#